data_AF-A0A3D1HPF5-F1
#
_entry.id   AF-A0A3D1HPF5-F1
#
_cell.length_a   1.000
_cell.length_b   1.000
_cell.length_c   1.000
_cell.angle_alpha   90.00
_cell.angle_beta   90.00
_cell.angle_gamma   90.00
#
_symmetry.space_group_name_H-M   'P 1'
#
loop_
_entity.id
_entity.type
_entity.pdbx_description
1 polymer ?
#
loop_
_entity_poly.entity_id
_entity_poly.type
_entity_poly.pdbx_seq_one_letter_code
_entity_poly.pdbx_strand_id
1 'polypeptide(L)'
;PYFDRLDYVSPMNQEHAWALAVEKAVGIEVPLRGQYIRVLYCEIGRILNHVMNLTTFAIDVGAMTPLLWGFEEREQLMGFYERACGARLHAAYFRPGGVHQD
;
A
#
# COMPACT_ATOMS: atom_id res chain seq x y z
N PRO A 1 3.48 2.08 13.45
CA PRO A 1 4.17 2.39 12.17
C PRO A 1 5.52 1.67 11.96
N TYR A 2 5.69 0.45 12.51
CA TYR A 2 6.86 -0.38 12.18
C TYR A 2 6.61 -1.26 10.95
N PHE A 3 5.40 -1.83 10.84
CA PHE A 3 5.02 -2.70 9.72
C PHE A 3 5.06 -2.02 8.35
N ASP A 4 4.70 -0.74 8.30
CA ASP A 4 4.83 0.16 7.14
C ASP A 4 6.27 0.25 6.59
N ARG A 5 7.27 -0.05 7.42
CA ARG A 5 8.70 0.07 7.07
C ARG A 5 9.39 -1.28 6.83
N LEU A 6 8.69 -2.40 7.03
CA LEU A 6 9.26 -3.73 6.78
C LEU A 6 9.33 -4.00 5.28
N ASP A 7 8.20 -3.82 4.59
CA ASP A 7 8.13 -3.77 3.14
C ASP A 7 7.73 -2.35 2.72
N TYR A 8 8.75 -1.55 2.39
CA TYR A 8 8.59 -0.16 2.01
C TYR A 8 7.96 0.03 0.62
N VAL A 9 7.73 -1.04 -0.14
CA VAL A 9 7.08 -0.98 -1.46
C VAL A 9 5.58 -1.22 -1.33
N SER A 10 5.16 -2.08 -0.39
CA SER A 10 3.74 -2.37 -0.11
C SER A 10 3.30 -2.05 1.32
N PRO A 11 3.39 -0.77 1.73
CA PRO A 11 3.21 -0.34 3.12
C PRO A 11 1.81 -0.66 3.68
N MET A 12 0.76 -0.31 2.94
CA MET A 12 -0.63 -0.54 3.35
C MET A 12 -0.96 -2.04 3.47
N ASN A 13 -0.34 -2.91 2.67
CA ASN A 13 -0.59 -4.35 2.76
C ASN A 13 -0.01 -4.93 4.07
N GLN A 14 1.16 -4.45 4.50
CA GLN A 14 1.74 -4.84 5.78
C GLN A 14 0.92 -4.32 6.96
N GLU A 15 0.44 -3.07 6.88
CA GLU A 15 -0.47 -2.53 7.88
C GLU A 15 -1.78 -3.32 7.95
N HIS A 16 -2.29 -3.77 6.79
CA HIS A 16 -3.51 -4.56 6.72
C HIS A 16 -3.34 -5.92 7.40
N ALA A 17 -2.24 -6.63 7.13
CA ALA A 17 -1.92 -7.90 7.76
C ALA A 17 -1.82 -7.76 9.29
N TRP A 18 -1.17 -6.68 9.76
CA TRP A 18 -1.10 -6.38 11.18
C TRP A 18 -2.47 -6.05 11.80
N ALA A 19 -3.27 -5.21 11.14
CA ALA A 19 -4.60 -4.85 11.60
C ALA A 19 -5.53 -6.08 11.71
N LEU A 20 -5.50 -6.96 10.72
CA LEU A 20 -6.26 -8.22 10.72
C LEU A 20 -5.84 -9.15 11.87
N ALA A 21 -4.52 -9.25 12.15
CA ALA A 21 -4.03 -10.06 13.26
C ALA A 21 -4.53 -9.55 14.62
N VAL A 22 -4.54 -8.23 14.81
CA VAL A 22 -5.07 -7.59 16.03
C VAL A 22 -6.59 -7.74 16.12
N GLU A 23 -7.32 -7.50 15.04
CA GLU A 23 -8.78 -7.62 14.99
C GLU A 23 -9.24 -9.04 15.29
N LYS A 24 -8.55 -10.05 14.75
CA LYS A 24 -8.82 -11.46 15.05
C LYS A 24 -8.52 -11.83 16.50
N ALA A 25 -7.50 -11.22 17.12
CA ALA A 25 -7.17 -11.46 18.52
C ALA A 25 -8.18 -10.85 19.49
N VAL A 26 -8.77 -9.70 19.13
CA VAL A 26 -9.77 -8.99 19.97
C VAL A 26 -11.21 -9.39 19.64
N GLY A 27 -11.44 -10.05 18.49
CA GLY A 27 -12.78 -10.50 18.07
C GLY A 27 -13.67 -9.36 17.60
N ILE A 28 -13.10 -8.33 16.95
CA ILE A 28 -13.84 -7.16 16.45
C ILE A 28 -14.07 -7.30 14.95
N GLU A 29 -15.28 -6.99 14.49
CA GLU A 29 -15.59 -6.85 13.07
C GLU A 29 -15.49 -5.40 12.62
N VAL A 30 -14.81 -5.19 11.49
CA VAL A 30 -14.64 -3.87 10.87
C VAL A 30 -15.88 -3.52 10.04
N PRO A 31 -16.36 -2.26 10.04
CA PRO A 31 -17.49 -1.85 9.20
C PRO A 31 -17.26 -2.13 7.71
N LEU A 32 -18.34 -2.47 6.99
CA LEU A 32 -18.32 -2.88 5.59
C LEU A 32 -17.59 -1.88 4.67
N ARG A 33 -17.80 -0.58 4.87
CA ARG A 33 -17.10 0.47 4.11
C ARG A 33 -15.59 0.44 4.33
N GLY A 34 -15.15 0.22 5.57
CA GLY A 34 -13.73 0.09 5.91
C GLY A 34 -13.08 -1.12 5.25
N GLN A 35 -13.81 -2.22 5.10
CA GLN A 35 -13.33 -3.40 4.38
C GLN A 35 -13.13 -3.10 2.88
N TYR A 36 -14.08 -2.43 2.22
CA TYR A 36 -13.93 -2.05 0.81
C TYR A 36 -12.77 -1.10 0.56
N ILE A 37 -12.60 -0.08 1.42
CA ILE A 37 -11.48 0.87 1.33
C ILE A 37 -10.15 0.11 1.48
N ARG A 38 -10.06 -0.81 2.46
CA ARG A 38 -8.86 -1.63 2.67
C ARG A 38 -8.50 -2.46 1.45
N VAL A 39 -9.48 -3.15 0.86
CA VAL A 39 -9.25 -3.96 -0.35
C VAL A 39 -8.81 -3.07 -1.51
N LEU A 40 -9.49 -1.94 -1.76
CA LEU A 40 -9.12 -1.00 -2.82
C LEU A 40 -7.66 -0.56 -2.72
N TYR A 41 -7.23 -0.09 -1.54
CA TYR A 41 -5.86 0.36 -1.32
C TYR A 41 -4.84 -0.78 -1.30
N CYS A 42 -5.21 -1.98 -0.86
CA CYS A 42 -4.35 -3.16 -0.95
C CYS A 42 -4.08 -3.58 -2.40
N GLU A 43 -5.08 -3.44 -3.27
CA GLU A 43 -4.95 -3.72 -4.70
C GLU A 43 -4.07 -2.67 -5.39
N ILE A 44 -4.21 -1.39 -5.04
CA ILE A 44 -3.28 -0.33 -5.48
C ILE A 44 -1.86 -0.63 -5.01
N GLY A 45 -1.70 -1.03 -3.74
CA GLY A 45 -0.42 -1.44 -3.16
C GLY A 45 0.21 -2.63 -3.89
N ARG A 46 -0.61 -3.58 -4.36
CA ARG A 46 -0.16 -4.72 -5.17
C ARG A 46 0.36 -4.26 -6.54
N ILE A 47 -0.35 -3.35 -7.21
CA ILE A 47 0.08 -2.78 -8.50
C ILE A 47 1.41 -2.04 -8.33
N LEU A 48 1.52 -1.19 -7.31
CA LEU A 48 2.76 -0.47 -6.96
C LEU A 48 3.95 -1.42 -6.76
N ASN A 49 3.72 -2.54 -6.07
CA ASN A 49 4.76 -3.55 -5.85
C ASN A 49 5.18 -4.26 -7.15
N HIS A 50 4.23 -4.70 -7.97
CA HIS A 50 4.56 -5.33 -9.25
C HIS A 50 5.24 -4.39 -10.24
N VAL A 51 4.81 -3.12 -10.31
CA VAL A 51 5.46 -2.12 -11.17
C VAL A 51 6.90 -1.91 -10.72
N MET A 52 7.15 -1.76 -9.41
CA MET A 52 8.53 -1.66 -8.89
C MET A 52 9.32 -2.90 -9.27
N ASN A 53 8.85 -4.09 -8.91
CA ASN A 53 9.59 -5.34 -9.11
C ASN A 53 9.91 -5.61 -10.60
N LEU A 54 8.94 -5.42 -11.50
CA LEU A 54 9.16 -5.62 -12.94
C LEU A 54 10.11 -4.59 -13.53
N THR A 55 10.01 -3.33 -13.13
CA THR A 55 10.85 -2.27 -13.69
C THR A 55 12.28 -2.32 -13.15
N THR A 56 12.47 -2.67 -11.88
CA THR A 56 13.81 -2.91 -11.32
C THR A 56 14.42 -4.19 -11.90
N PHE A 57 13.63 -5.25 -12.10
CA PHE A 57 14.16 -6.41 -12.78
C PHE A 57 14.60 -6.11 -14.23
N ALA A 58 13.83 -5.29 -14.94
CA ALA A 58 14.18 -4.84 -16.28
C ALA A 58 15.47 -4.00 -16.28
N ILE A 59 15.69 -3.12 -15.28
CA ILE A 59 16.92 -2.32 -15.20
C ILE A 59 18.14 -3.20 -14.91
N ASP A 60 18.01 -4.21 -14.05
CA ASP A 60 19.10 -5.15 -13.73
C ASP A 60 19.53 -5.96 -14.97
N VAL A 61 18.59 -6.24 -15.89
CA VAL A 61 18.85 -6.87 -17.19
C VAL A 61 19.44 -5.89 -18.21
N GLY A 62 19.28 -4.58 -17.99
CA GLY A 62 19.82 -3.51 -18.85
C GLY A 62 18.77 -2.72 -19.65
N ALA A 63 17.47 -3.00 -19.47
CA ALA A 63 16.40 -2.23 -20.10
C ALA A 63 16.02 -1.02 -19.24
N MET A 64 16.46 0.17 -19.65
CA MET A 64 16.22 1.42 -18.88
C MET A 64 14.87 2.10 -19.17
N THR A 65 14.27 1.87 -20.34
CA THR A 65 13.02 2.54 -20.73
C THR A 65 11.79 2.17 -19.90
N PRO A 66 11.58 0.90 -19.46
CA PRO A 66 10.39 0.54 -18.68
C PRO A 66 10.36 1.20 -17.30
N LEU A 67 11.53 1.49 -16.72
CA LEU A 67 11.64 2.17 -15.44
C LEU A 67 10.99 3.56 -15.49
N LEU A 68 11.34 4.36 -16.50
CA LEU A 68 10.84 5.72 -16.64
C LEU A 68 9.31 5.74 -16.80
N TRP A 69 8.75 4.84 -17.60
CA TRP A 69 7.31 4.74 -17.79
C TRP A 69 6.59 4.22 -16.54
N GLY A 70 7.13 3.19 -15.89
CA GLY A 70 6.51 2.62 -14.68
C GLY A 70 6.57 3.56 -13.48
N PHE A 71 7.63 4.37 -13.36
CA PHE A 71 7.75 5.33 -12.26
C PHE A 71 6.79 6.52 -12.41
N GLU A 72 6.43 6.92 -13.63
CA GLU A 72 5.39 7.93 -13.87
C GLU A 72 4.02 7.44 -13.37
N GLU A 73 3.62 6.23 -13.76
CA GLU A 73 2.37 5.62 -13.28
C GLU A 73 2.37 5.41 -11.76
N ARG A 74 3.53 5.05 -11.20
CA ARG A 74 3.74 4.92 -9.76
C ARG A 74 3.54 6.25 -9.04
N GLU A 75 4.00 7.37 -9.61
CA GLU A 75 3.80 8.70 -9.04
C GLU A 75 2.33 9.10 -9.02
N GLN A 76 1.57 8.79 -10.08
CA GLN A 76 0.12 9.03 -10.10
C GLN A 76 -0.60 8.25 -8.97
N LEU A 77 -0.23 6.99 -8.75
CA LEU A 77 -0.78 6.18 -7.67
C LEU A 77 -0.36 6.69 -6.28
N MET A 78 0.87 7.19 -6.13
CA MET A 78 1.31 7.85 -4.89
C MET A 78 0.55 9.15 -4.61
N GLY A 79 0.07 9.84 -5.64
CA GLY A 79 -0.84 10.96 -5.48
C GLY A 79 -2.16 10.57 -4.80
N PHE A 80 -2.67 9.35 -5.02
CA PHE A 80 -3.83 8.85 -4.27
C PHE A 80 -3.50 8.58 -2.80
N TYR A 81 -2.30 8.08 -2.50
CA TYR A 81 -1.85 7.86 -1.13
C TYR A 81 -1.72 9.19 -0.38
N GLU A 82 -1.11 10.19 -1.00
CA GLU A 82 -0.97 11.53 -0.44
C GLU A 82 -2.33 12.16 -0.11
N ARG A 83 -3.32 11.99 -1.00
CA ARG A 83 -4.69 12.48 -0.75
C ARG A 83 -5.40 11.76 0.39
N ALA A 84 -5.08 10.49 0.64
CA ALA A 84 -5.74 9.67 1.64
C ALA A 84 -5.16 9.85 3.05
N CYS A 85 -3.83 9.96 3.16
CA CYS A 85 -3.15 9.93 4.46
C CYS A 85 -2.17 11.11 4.67
N GLY A 86 -2.01 11.99 3.69
CA GLY A 86 -1.05 13.11 3.73
C GLY A 86 0.41 12.69 3.51
N ALA A 87 0.69 11.40 3.36
CA ALA A 87 2.02 10.86 3.12
C ALA A 87 2.04 10.01 1.83
N ARG A 88 3.19 10.00 1.15
CA ARG A 88 3.35 9.30 -0.15
C ARG A 88 3.77 7.85 -0.04
N LEU A 89 4.51 7.52 1.02
CA LEU A 89 5.10 6.19 1.24
C LEU A 89 4.61 5.59 2.54
N HIS A 90 4.87 6.26 3.66
CA HIS A 90 4.50 5.76 4.98
C HIS A 90 3.17 6.32 5.45
N ALA A 91 2.09 5.58 5.16
CA ALA A 91 0.73 6.06 5.26
C ALA A 91 0.15 5.99 6.66
N ALA A 92 0.49 4.96 7.46
CA ALA A 92 -0.12 4.71 8.78
C ALA A 92 -1.66 4.78 8.76
N TYR A 93 -2.27 4.42 7.62
CA TYR A 93 -3.66 4.68 7.27
C TYR A 93 -4.59 3.57 7.78
N PHE A 94 -4.12 2.32 7.73
CA PHE A 94 -4.86 1.22 8.32
C PHE A 94 -4.55 1.12 9.81
N ARG A 95 -5.62 1.08 10.60
CA ARG A 95 -5.56 0.95 12.05
C ARG A 95 -6.46 -0.20 12.49
N PRO A 96 -6.14 -0.90 13.59
CA PRO A 96 -7.02 -1.93 14.12
C PRO A 96 -8.38 -1.30 14.42
N GLY A 97 -9.45 -1.88 13.88
CA GLY A 97 -10.81 -1.35 13.91
C GLY A 97 -11.26 -0.64 12.63
N GLY A 98 -10.41 -0.50 11.62
CA GLY A 98 -10.79 -0.01 10.30
C GLY A 98 -9.76 0.89 9.63
N VAL A 99 -10.15 2.12 9.35
CA VAL A 99 -9.36 3.10 8.60
C VAL A 99 -9.29 4.37 9.43
N HIS A 100 -8.14 5.06 9.42
CA HIS A 100 -7.90 6.20 10.30
C HIS A 100 -8.75 7.44 9.94
N GLN A 101 -8.88 7.76 8.66
CA GLN A 101 -9.65 8.90 8.15
C GLN A 101 -10.44 8.51 6.92
N ASP A 102 -11.67 9.03 6.82
CA ASP A 102 -12.56 8.94 5.67
C ASP A 102 -12.63 10.30 4.97
#